data_AF-A0A3C1RSS4-F1
#
_entry.id   AF-A0A3C1RSS4-F1
#
_cell.length_a   1.000
_cell.length_b   1.000
_cell.length_c   1.000
_cell.angle_alpha   90.00
_cell.angle_beta   90.00
_cell.angle_gamma   90.00
#
_symmetry.space_group_name_H-M   'P 1'
#
loop_
_entity.id
_entity.type
_entity.pdbx_description
1 polymer ?
#
loop_
_entity_poly.entity_id
_entity_poly.type
_entity_poly.pdbx_seq_one_letter_code
_entity_poly.pdbx_strand_id
1 'polypeptide(L)'
;MLTKNLIFKVILLLFGLGFILDLAAKFFAEFIWFQEVDYLSVFQERLVMQTILAVLGLSITIFWLGGNLIIAQHYQYSPNYLKNKPADNLFDLSNQKLPRFSLGLPSLLFIVIGLSLLLGLIIIHYSQIFISYWHWDFTQPLFSTLPEQFEPRIFEQWIKNFKAYIWKVPVLLSLIIAIIWRPAIVFSFIALIFSFGFSLLLSSHWANLLQYFNPTSFNQTEPLLNRDISFYIFSLPIAHLLEFWLMGLFLVGFITCSLIYLLSGNSLSQGRFPSFSQPQQRHLHGLAGLLMFSCAMRYWLARYELLYSTEGV
;
A
#
# COMPACT_ATOMS: atom_id res chain seq x y z
N MET A 1 -15.46 -28.70 -20.20
CA MET A 1 -14.58 -27.56 -19.82
C MET A 1 -15.18 -26.20 -20.25
N LEU A 2 -15.84 -26.10 -21.41
CA LEU A 2 -16.49 -24.86 -21.91
C LEU A 2 -17.62 -24.31 -21.02
N THR A 3 -18.44 -25.17 -20.39
CA THR A 3 -19.58 -24.76 -19.56
C THR A 3 -19.18 -24.13 -18.22
N LYS A 4 -18.08 -24.59 -17.60
CA LYS A 4 -17.56 -24.00 -16.34
C LYS A 4 -17.10 -22.55 -16.52
N ASN A 5 -16.48 -22.22 -17.66
CA ASN A 5 -16.09 -20.85 -17.99
C ASN A 5 -17.30 -19.95 -18.27
N LEU A 6 -18.39 -20.50 -18.82
CA LEU A 6 -19.60 -19.73 -19.10
C LEU A 6 -20.35 -19.38 -17.81
N ILE A 7 -20.52 -20.35 -16.90
CA ILE A 7 -21.13 -20.09 -15.58
C ILE A 7 -20.33 -19.05 -14.80
N PHE A 8 -19.00 -19.16 -14.76
CA PHE A 8 -18.14 -18.18 -14.10
C PHE A 8 -18.28 -16.78 -14.70
N LYS A 9 -18.28 -16.65 -16.04
CA LYS A 9 -18.48 -15.37 -16.73
C LYS A 9 -19.85 -14.76 -16.45
N VAL A 10 -20.91 -15.58 -16.43
CA VAL A 10 -22.27 -15.11 -16.13
C VAL A 10 -22.37 -14.63 -14.68
N ILE A 11 -21.81 -15.38 -13.72
CA ILE A 11 -21.77 -14.96 -12.32
C ILE A 11 -21.02 -13.63 -12.19
N LEU A 12 -19.84 -13.51 -12.82
CA LEU A 12 -19.04 -12.29 -12.77
C LEU A 12 -19.78 -11.09 -13.40
N LEU A 13 -20.51 -11.31 -14.49
CA LEU A 13 -21.33 -10.27 -15.13
C LEU A 13 -22.48 -9.85 -14.23
N LEU A 14 -23.20 -10.79 -13.61
CA LEU A 14 -24.30 -10.49 -12.69
C LEU A 14 -23.82 -9.72 -11.45
N PHE A 15 -22.69 -10.12 -10.86
CA PHE A 15 -22.07 -9.38 -9.76
C PHE A 15 -21.65 -7.96 -10.19
N GLY A 16 -21.02 -7.83 -11.36
CA GLY A 16 -20.64 -6.53 -11.90
C GLY A 16 -21.84 -5.62 -12.16
N LEU A 17 -22.91 -6.16 -12.74
CA LEU A 17 -24.15 -5.42 -13.01
C LEU A 17 -24.85 -5.02 -11.71
N GLY A 18 -24.95 -5.93 -10.73
CA GLY A 18 -25.50 -5.61 -9.41
C GLY A 18 -24.71 -4.51 -8.69
N PHE A 19 -23.38 -4.56 -8.78
CA PHE A 19 -22.51 -3.51 -8.23
C PHE A 19 -22.72 -2.14 -8.91
N ILE A 20 -22.83 -2.12 -10.25
CA ILE A 20 -23.10 -0.89 -11.00
C ILE A 20 -24.47 -0.30 -10.63
N LEU A 21 -25.49 -1.15 -10.49
CA LEU A 21 -26.83 -0.72 -10.11
C LEU A 21 -26.86 -0.13 -8.69
N ASP A 22 -26.16 -0.73 -7.72
CA ASP A 22 -26.04 -0.20 -6.36
C ASP A 22 -25.38 1.19 -6.36
N LEU A 23 -24.29 1.35 -7.10
CA LEU A 23 -23.57 2.62 -7.21
C LEU A 23 -24.42 3.69 -7.91
N ALA A 24 -25.12 3.33 -8.98
CA ALA A 24 -26.03 4.22 -9.69
C ALA A 24 -27.21 4.66 -8.80
N ALA A 25 -27.83 3.72 -8.08
CA ALA A 25 -28.95 4.02 -7.18
C ALA A 25 -28.55 5.02 -6.10
N LYS A 26 -27.38 4.84 -5.46
CA LYS A 26 -26.84 5.77 -4.46
C LYS A 26 -26.56 7.15 -5.05
N PHE A 27 -25.90 7.20 -6.20
CA PHE A 27 -25.62 8.45 -6.90
C PHE A 27 -26.90 9.23 -7.22
N PHE A 28 -27.90 8.57 -7.80
CA PHE A 28 -29.18 9.22 -8.13
C PHE A 28 -29.94 9.67 -6.89
N ALA A 29 -29.93 8.87 -5.82
CA ALA A 29 -30.56 9.24 -4.56
C ALA A 29 -29.94 10.52 -3.97
N GLU A 30 -28.61 10.62 -3.95
CA GLU A 30 -27.92 11.84 -3.49
C GLU A 30 -28.18 13.02 -4.42
N PHE A 31 -28.14 12.82 -5.74
CA PHE A 31 -28.39 13.88 -6.70
C PHE A 31 -29.78 14.52 -6.49
N ILE A 32 -30.83 13.69 -6.33
CA ILE A 32 -32.19 14.16 -6.08
C ILE A 32 -32.26 14.88 -4.72
N TRP A 33 -31.62 14.34 -3.68
CA TRP A 33 -31.63 14.96 -2.36
C TRP A 33 -30.97 16.35 -2.37
N PHE A 34 -29.79 16.49 -2.98
CA PHE A 34 -29.10 17.79 -3.10
C PHE A 34 -29.85 18.80 -3.97
N GLN A 35 -30.58 18.31 -4.97
CA GLN A 35 -31.47 19.14 -5.79
C GLN A 35 -32.63 19.70 -4.95
N GLU A 36 -33.25 18.86 -4.10
CA GLU A 36 -34.41 19.26 -3.28
C GLU A 36 -34.07 20.31 -2.22
N VAL A 37 -32.83 20.31 -1.71
CA VAL A 37 -32.37 21.29 -0.72
C VAL A 37 -31.69 22.53 -1.32
N ASP A 38 -31.68 22.69 -2.64
CA ASP A 38 -30.97 23.77 -3.37
C ASP A 38 -29.43 23.82 -3.15
N TYR A 39 -28.80 22.67 -2.87
CA TYR A 39 -27.34 22.53 -2.70
C TYR A 39 -26.64 21.83 -3.87
N LEU A 40 -27.24 21.86 -5.07
CA LEU A 40 -26.71 21.17 -6.25
C LEU A 40 -25.28 21.63 -6.62
N SER A 41 -24.95 22.92 -6.41
CA SER A 41 -23.59 23.44 -6.62
C SER A 41 -22.55 22.76 -5.72
N VAL A 42 -22.88 22.53 -4.44
CA VAL A 42 -21.99 21.84 -3.49
C VAL A 42 -21.81 20.37 -3.88
N PHE A 43 -22.86 19.73 -4.38
CA PHE A 43 -22.76 18.36 -4.90
C PHE A 43 -21.81 18.27 -6.11
N GLN A 44 -21.85 19.24 -7.01
CA GLN A 44 -20.93 19.32 -8.16
C GLN A 44 -19.49 19.51 -7.71
N GLU A 45 -19.22 20.45 -6.80
CA GLU A 45 -17.89 20.67 -6.22
C GLU A 45 -17.35 19.40 -5.55
N ARG A 46 -18.20 18.72 -4.78
CA ARG A 46 -17.87 17.43 -4.16
C ARG A 46 -17.45 16.40 -5.21
N LEU A 47 -18.26 16.22 -6.26
CA LEU A 47 -18.00 15.24 -7.33
C LEU A 47 -16.72 15.52 -8.10
N VAL A 48 -16.48 16.80 -8.42
CA VAL A 48 -15.27 17.23 -9.11
C VAL A 48 -14.04 16.89 -8.27
N MET A 49 -14.03 17.28 -6.99
CA MET A 49 -12.90 17.01 -6.11
C MET A 49 -12.66 15.53 -5.84
N GLN A 50 -13.74 14.76 -5.62
CA GLN A 50 -13.66 13.30 -5.50
C GLN A 50 -13.06 12.67 -6.75
N THR A 51 -13.52 13.08 -7.94
CA THR A 51 -13.02 12.55 -9.22
C THR A 51 -11.55 12.90 -9.44
N ILE A 52 -11.15 14.14 -9.16
CA ILE A 52 -9.75 14.58 -9.26
C ILE A 52 -8.87 13.74 -8.34
N LEU A 53 -9.25 13.59 -7.07
CA LEU A 53 -8.50 12.82 -6.08
C LEU A 53 -8.44 11.32 -6.43
N ALA A 54 -9.54 10.76 -6.91
CA ALA A 54 -9.58 9.38 -7.38
C ALA A 54 -8.60 9.16 -8.53
N VAL A 55 -8.66 10.02 -9.57
CA VAL A 55 -7.78 9.91 -10.75
C VAL A 55 -6.31 10.09 -10.35
N LEU A 56 -5.99 11.07 -9.50
CA LEU A 56 -4.63 11.28 -9.00
C LEU A 56 -4.13 10.08 -8.20
N GLY A 57 -4.92 9.62 -7.23
CA GLY A 57 -4.60 8.48 -6.37
C GLY A 57 -4.35 7.21 -7.18
N LEU A 58 -5.24 6.92 -8.13
CA LEU A 58 -5.13 5.78 -9.02
C LEU A 58 -3.90 5.89 -9.91
N SER A 59 -3.72 7.02 -10.59
CA SER A 59 -2.64 7.21 -11.58
C SER A 59 -1.26 7.14 -10.93
N ILE A 60 -1.07 7.83 -9.82
CA ILE A 60 0.21 7.86 -9.10
C ILE A 60 0.52 6.48 -8.52
N THR A 61 -0.47 5.80 -7.93
CA THR A 61 -0.25 4.47 -7.35
C THR A 61 0.05 3.41 -8.43
N ILE A 62 -0.67 3.42 -9.55
CA ILE A 62 -0.41 2.51 -10.69
C ILE A 62 0.96 2.80 -11.26
N PHE A 63 1.30 4.06 -11.49
CA PHE A 63 2.60 4.45 -12.03
C PHE A 63 3.73 3.98 -11.11
N TRP A 64 3.58 4.20 -9.81
CA TRP A 64 4.57 3.80 -8.81
C TRP A 64 4.70 2.28 -8.70
N LEU A 65 3.64 1.57 -8.34
CA LEU A 65 3.71 0.12 -8.09
C LEU A 65 3.91 -0.66 -9.39
N GLY A 66 3.20 -0.30 -10.46
CA GLY A 66 3.33 -0.92 -11.78
C GLY A 66 4.69 -0.62 -12.43
N GLY A 67 5.16 0.62 -12.37
CA GLY A 67 6.48 0.99 -12.89
C GLY A 67 7.61 0.24 -12.19
N ASN A 68 7.60 0.21 -10.85
CA ASN A 68 8.59 -0.54 -10.08
C ASN A 68 8.49 -2.06 -10.31
N LEU A 69 7.28 -2.61 -10.51
CA LEU A 69 7.09 -4.00 -10.91
C LEU A 69 7.76 -4.31 -12.24
N ILE A 70 7.59 -3.45 -13.25
CA ILE A 70 8.21 -3.61 -14.58
C ILE A 70 9.74 -3.54 -14.46
N ILE A 71 10.27 -2.58 -13.70
CA ILE A 71 11.72 -2.45 -13.46
C ILE A 71 12.27 -3.70 -12.74
N ALA A 72 11.56 -4.19 -11.73
CA ALA A 72 11.94 -5.40 -11.00
C ALA A 72 11.93 -6.64 -11.91
N GLN A 73 10.93 -6.79 -12.77
CA GLN A 73 10.88 -7.87 -13.76
C GLN A 73 11.96 -7.75 -14.83
N HIS A 74 12.36 -6.54 -15.21
CA HIS A 74 13.43 -6.31 -16.18
C HIS A 74 14.79 -6.75 -15.63
N TYR A 75 15.10 -6.42 -14.37
CA TYR A 75 16.38 -6.74 -13.73
C TYR A 75 16.43 -8.09 -13.00
N GLN A 76 15.36 -8.88 -13.02
CA GLN A 76 15.33 -10.20 -12.36
C GLN A 76 16.29 -11.19 -13.04
N TYR A 77 16.84 -12.14 -12.27
CA TYR A 77 17.68 -13.19 -12.86
C TYR A 77 16.86 -14.16 -13.73
N SER A 78 17.41 -14.52 -14.90
CA SER A 78 16.83 -15.55 -15.79
C SER A 78 16.75 -16.90 -15.08
N PRO A 79 15.72 -17.74 -15.32
CA PRO A 79 15.55 -19.03 -14.64
C PRO A 79 16.77 -19.97 -14.69
N ASN A 80 17.56 -19.89 -15.77
CA ASN A 80 18.76 -20.72 -15.96
C ASN A 80 20.05 -20.05 -15.47
N TYR A 81 19.99 -18.84 -14.89
CA TYR A 81 21.16 -18.08 -14.46
C TYR A 81 22.04 -18.86 -13.49
N LEU A 82 21.44 -19.48 -12.46
CA LEU A 82 22.17 -20.26 -11.46
C LEU A 82 22.66 -21.62 -11.97
N LYS A 83 22.05 -22.14 -13.04
CA LYS A 83 22.44 -23.41 -13.68
C LYS A 83 23.59 -23.21 -14.67
N ASN A 84 23.58 -22.08 -15.39
CA ASN A 84 24.55 -21.74 -16.43
C ASN A 84 25.76 -20.99 -15.88
N LYS A 85 25.72 -20.52 -14.64
CA LYS A 85 26.91 -20.01 -13.97
C LYS A 85 27.89 -21.18 -13.85
N PRO A 86 29.07 -21.11 -14.50
CA PRO A 86 30.05 -22.21 -14.44
C PRO A 86 30.25 -22.54 -12.97
N ALA A 87 30.26 -23.84 -12.65
CA ALA A 87 30.72 -24.28 -11.35
C ALA A 87 32.11 -23.67 -11.21
N ASP A 88 32.21 -22.69 -10.31
CA ASP A 88 33.48 -22.19 -9.84
C ASP A 88 34.30 -23.45 -9.55
N ASN A 89 35.31 -23.74 -10.37
CA ASN A 89 36.17 -24.89 -10.20
C ASN A 89 36.60 -24.87 -8.73
N LEU A 90 36.15 -25.83 -7.93
CA LEU A 90 36.39 -25.87 -6.48
C LEU A 90 37.89 -25.85 -6.11
N PHE A 91 38.77 -26.00 -7.11
CA PHE A 91 40.22 -26.02 -7.00
C PHE A 91 40.94 -24.82 -7.65
N ASP A 92 40.24 -23.85 -8.26
CA ASP A 92 40.85 -22.62 -8.78
C ASP A 92 40.69 -21.45 -7.80
N LEU A 93 41.45 -21.53 -6.71
CA LEU A 93 41.51 -20.51 -5.65
C LEU A 93 42.25 -19.23 -6.09
N SER A 94 42.80 -19.19 -7.32
CA SER A 94 43.67 -18.11 -7.78
C SER A 94 42.91 -16.93 -8.39
N ASN A 95 41.73 -17.16 -8.96
CA ASN A 95 41.04 -16.15 -9.78
C ASN A 95 39.53 -16.00 -9.54
N GLN A 96 38.95 -16.71 -8.56
CA GLN A 96 37.52 -16.57 -8.26
C GLN A 96 37.24 -15.35 -7.39
N LYS A 97 36.86 -14.24 -8.04
CA LYS A 97 35.99 -13.24 -7.40
C LYS A 97 34.59 -13.83 -7.21
N LEU A 98 34.46 -14.82 -6.33
CA LEU A 98 33.17 -15.21 -5.77
C LEU A 98 32.57 -13.95 -5.10
N PRO A 99 31.29 -13.62 -5.33
CA PRO A 99 30.64 -12.59 -4.54
C PRO A 99 30.75 -13.00 -3.07
N ARG A 100 31.33 -12.14 -2.23
CA ARG A 100 31.66 -12.41 -0.81
C ARG A 100 30.46 -12.85 0.06
N PHE A 101 29.23 -12.74 -0.45
CA PHE A 101 27.99 -13.13 0.24
C PHE A 101 27.04 -13.86 -0.71
N SER A 102 26.97 -15.20 -0.61
CA SER A 102 25.85 -15.98 -1.15
C SER A 102 24.94 -16.40 -0.01
N LEU A 103 23.62 -16.19 -0.14
CA LEU A 103 22.66 -16.68 0.84
C LEU A 103 22.38 -18.17 0.57
N GLY A 104 22.61 -19.01 1.57
CA GLY A 104 22.20 -20.42 1.54
C GLY A 104 20.68 -20.57 1.70
N LEU A 105 20.16 -21.75 1.37
CA LEU A 105 18.73 -22.10 1.46
C LEU A 105 18.06 -21.71 2.80
N PRO A 106 18.60 -22.01 4.00
CA PRO A 106 17.89 -21.71 5.25
C PRO A 106 17.72 -20.20 5.46
N SER A 107 18.78 -19.41 5.21
CA SER A 107 18.72 -17.95 5.31
C SER A 107 17.79 -17.35 4.25
N LEU A 108 17.85 -17.86 3.02
CA LEU A 108 16.97 -17.42 1.93
C LEU A 108 15.50 -17.68 2.27
N LEU A 109 15.15 -18.88 2.75
CA LEU A 109 13.79 -19.20 3.16
C LEU A 109 13.33 -18.33 4.31
N PHE A 110 14.16 -18.14 5.34
CA PHE A 110 13.82 -17.29 6.47
C PHE A 110 13.50 -15.85 6.03
N ILE A 111 14.34 -15.26 5.17
CA ILE A 111 14.13 -13.90 4.64
C ILE A 111 12.88 -13.84 3.76
N VAL A 112 12.71 -14.78 2.83
CA VAL A 112 11.57 -14.79 1.90
C VAL A 112 10.24 -14.98 2.64
N ILE A 113 10.19 -15.92 3.60
CA ILE A 113 9.01 -16.15 4.42
C ILE A 113 8.73 -14.93 5.29
N GLY A 114 9.75 -14.35 5.93
CA GLY A 114 9.62 -13.14 6.75
C GLY A 114 9.07 -11.95 5.97
N LEU A 115 9.63 -11.66 4.79
CA LEU A 115 9.16 -10.60 3.91
C LEU A 115 7.75 -10.87 3.35
N SER A 116 7.43 -12.12 3.01
CA SER A 116 6.10 -12.50 2.53
C SER A 116 5.04 -12.38 3.63
N LEU A 117 5.38 -12.76 4.86
CA LEU A 117 4.53 -12.59 6.03
C LEU A 117 4.31 -11.11 6.32
N LEU A 118 5.37 -10.30 6.32
CA LEU A 118 5.28 -8.85 6.49
C LEU A 118 4.38 -8.22 5.42
N LEU A 119 4.58 -8.57 4.15
CA LEU A 119 3.74 -8.10 3.05
C LEU A 119 2.28 -8.52 3.24
N GLY A 120 2.02 -9.76 3.65
CA GLY A 120 0.67 -10.25 3.92
C GLY A 120 -0.02 -9.46 5.04
N LEU A 121 0.69 -9.15 6.13
CA LEU A 121 0.15 -8.34 7.21
C LEU A 121 -0.17 -6.91 6.76
N ILE A 122 0.72 -6.30 5.97
CA ILE A 122 0.50 -4.98 5.36
C ILE A 122 -0.75 -5.02 4.47
N ILE A 123 -0.87 -6.01 3.59
CA ILE A 123 -2.03 -6.15 2.71
C ILE A 123 -3.32 -6.25 3.52
N ILE A 124 -3.34 -7.05 4.59
CA ILE A 124 -4.52 -7.19 5.45
C ILE A 124 -4.85 -5.85 6.12
N HIS A 125 -3.87 -5.16 6.69
CA HIS A 125 -4.04 -3.86 7.34
C HIS A 125 -4.66 -2.84 6.38
N TYR A 126 -4.02 -2.61 5.24
CA TYR A 126 -4.49 -1.65 4.24
C TYR A 126 -5.83 -2.07 3.63
N SER A 127 -6.08 -3.37 3.42
CA SER A 127 -7.37 -3.84 2.92
C SER A 127 -8.51 -3.54 3.90
N GLN A 128 -8.28 -3.66 5.21
CA GLN A 128 -9.28 -3.30 6.22
C GLN A 128 -9.61 -1.81 6.15
N ILE A 129 -8.60 -0.96 5.98
CA ILE A 129 -8.77 0.48 5.81
C ILE A 129 -9.51 0.80 4.50
N PHE A 130 -9.13 0.17 3.38
CA PHE A 130 -9.83 0.41 2.11
C PHE A 130 -11.30 0.00 2.16
N ILE A 131 -11.61 -1.10 2.86
CA ILE A 131 -13.00 -1.55 3.06
C ILE A 131 -13.78 -0.56 3.96
N SER A 132 -13.15 0.07 4.95
CA SER A 132 -13.85 1.06 5.78
C SER A 132 -14.26 2.31 4.99
N TYR A 133 -13.46 2.73 4.00
CA TYR A 133 -13.81 3.85 3.11
C TYR A 133 -14.64 3.43 1.89
N TRP A 134 -14.82 2.13 1.66
CA TRP A 134 -15.70 1.61 0.61
C TRP A 134 -17.19 1.81 0.95
N HIS A 135 -17.54 1.75 2.23
CA HIS A 135 -18.92 1.90 2.66
C HIS A 135 -19.33 3.38 2.62
N TRP A 136 -20.38 3.67 1.84
CA TRP A 136 -21.03 4.97 1.75
C TRP A 136 -21.90 5.14 3.00
N ASP A 137 -21.28 5.18 4.18
CA ASP A 137 -21.97 5.39 5.45
C ASP A 137 -22.21 6.88 5.64
N PHE A 138 -23.44 7.32 5.35
CA PHE A 138 -23.87 8.72 5.40
C PHE A 138 -23.97 9.27 6.84
N THR A 139 -23.71 8.46 7.86
CA THR A 139 -23.72 8.90 9.27
C THR A 139 -22.34 9.30 9.78
N GLN A 140 -21.28 9.11 8.98
CA GLN A 140 -19.93 9.51 9.35
C GLN A 140 -19.83 11.05 9.45
N PRO A 141 -19.18 11.57 10.50
CA PRO A 141 -18.96 13.00 10.62
C PRO A 141 -18.16 13.55 9.43
N LEU A 142 -18.42 14.81 9.05
CA LEU A 142 -17.69 15.55 8.00
C LEU A 142 -16.16 15.55 8.22
N PHE A 143 -15.72 15.29 9.45
CA PHE A 143 -14.34 15.05 9.82
C PHE A 143 -14.10 13.53 9.82
N SER A 144 -13.64 12.99 8.70
CA SER A 144 -13.21 11.60 8.66
C SER A 144 -12.04 11.41 9.62
N THR A 145 -12.10 10.34 10.42
CA THR A 145 -10.95 9.92 11.21
C THR A 145 -9.82 9.57 10.26
N LEU A 146 -8.62 10.10 10.55
CA LEU A 146 -7.42 9.77 9.78
C LEU A 146 -7.18 8.25 9.83
N PRO A 147 -6.72 7.64 8.73
CA PRO A 147 -6.48 6.21 8.70
C PRO A 147 -5.40 5.83 9.72
N GLU A 148 -5.61 4.71 10.42
CA GLU A 148 -4.65 4.20 11.39
C GLU A 148 -3.33 3.81 10.70
N GLN A 149 -2.24 4.41 11.14
CA GLN A 149 -0.90 4.15 10.59
C GLN A 149 -0.44 2.73 10.92
N PHE A 150 0.42 2.16 10.07
CA PHE A 150 1.00 0.84 10.33
C PHE A 150 2.07 0.94 11.43
N GLU A 151 1.67 0.70 12.68
CA GLU A 151 2.55 0.77 13.85
C GLU A 151 2.91 -0.59 14.46
N PRO A 152 4.06 -0.71 15.13
CA PRO A 152 4.42 -1.90 15.90
C PRO A 152 3.40 -2.28 16.99
N ARG A 153 2.59 -1.33 17.46
CA ARG A 153 1.55 -1.56 18.48
C ARG A 153 0.42 -2.47 17.99
N ILE A 154 0.17 -2.50 16.68
CA ILE A 154 -0.83 -3.38 16.06
C ILE A 154 -0.53 -4.85 16.38
N PHE A 155 0.75 -5.22 16.44
CA PHE A 155 1.16 -6.58 16.80
C PHE A 155 0.79 -6.95 18.23
N GLU A 156 0.90 -5.99 19.16
CA GLU A 156 0.49 -6.19 20.55
C GLU A 156 -1.02 -6.46 20.65
N GLN A 157 -1.82 -5.67 19.92
CA GLN A 157 -3.27 -5.88 19.87
C GLN A 157 -3.63 -7.22 19.23
N TRP A 158 -2.89 -7.63 18.20
CA TRP A 158 -3.08 -8.93 17.55
C TRP A 158 -2.79 -10.10 18.49
N ILE A 159 -1.71 -10.01 19.27
CA ILE A 159 -1.35 -11.01 20.29
C ILE A 159 -2.41 -11.07 21.38
N LYS A 160 -2.83 -9.92 21.92
CA LYS A 160 -3.84 -9.83 22.99
C LYS A 160 -5.18 -10.40 22.54
N ASN A 161 -5.56 -10.17 21.29
CA ASN A 161 -6.85 -10.59 20.73
C ASN A 161 -6.72 -11.73 19.69
N PHE A 162 -5.73 -12.63 19.85
CA PHE A 162 -5.40 -13.65 18.85
C PHE A 162 -6.61 -14.46 18.36
N LYS A 163 -7.52 -14.84 19.27
CA LYS A 163 -8.75 -15.59 18.93
C LYS A 163 -9.64 -14.83 17.93
N ALA A 164 -9.78 -13.52 18.08
CA ALA A 164 -10.59 -12.69 17.19
C ALA A 164 -9.99 -12.60 15.78
N TYR A 165 -8.67 -12.79 15.67
CA TYR A 165 -7.94 -12.63 14.42
C TYR A 165 -7.48 -13.95 13.79
N ILE A 166 -7.87 -15.09 14.33
CA ILE A 166 -7.43 -16.41 13.84
C ILE A 166 -7.79 -16.65 12.38
N TRP A 167 -8.89 -16.03 11.91
CA TRP A 167 -9.33 -16.09 10.50
C TRP A 167 -8.33 -15.44 9.53
N LYS A 168 -7.45 -14.53 10.00
CA LYS A 168 -6.40 -13.91 9.18
C LYS A 168 -5.28 -14.90 8.83
N VAL A 169 -5.05 -15.92 9.66
CA VAL A 169 -3.96 -16.91 9.48
C VAL A 169 -4.07 -17.70 8.17
N PRO A 170 -5.19 -18.36 7.82
CA PRO A 170 -5.30 -19.07 6.55
C PRO A 170 -5.16 -18.14 5.34
N VAL A 171 -5.62 -16.89 5.44
CA VAL A 171 -5.45 -15.88 4.40
C VAL A 171 -3.95 -15.57 4.21
N LEU A 172 -3.21 -15.34 5.29
CA LEU A 172 -1.76 -15.12 5.24
C LEU A 172 -1.01 -16.30 4.63
N LEU A 173 -1.33 -17.53 5.07
CA LEU A 173 -0.67 -18.73 4.55
C LEU A 173 -0.93 -18.92 3.05
N SER A 174 -2.17 -18.73 2.59
CA SER A 174 -2.49 -18.83 1.17
C SER A 174 -1.78 -17.77 0.33
N LEU A 175 -1.63 -16.55 0.87
CA LEU A 175 -0.90 -15.46 0.22
C LEU A 175 0.60 -15.75 0.12
N ILE A 176 1.23 -16.26 1.19
CA ILE A 176 2.64 -16.67 1.17
C ILE A 176 2.87 -17.75 0.10
N ILE A 177 2.02 -18.76 0.05
CA ILE A 177 2.10 -19.83 -0.96
C ILE A 177 1.95 -19.25 -2.37
N ALA A 178 0.99 -18.35 -2.58
CA ALA A 178 0.76 -17.72 -3.87
C ALA A 178 1.96 -16.86 -4.33
N ILE A 179 2.56 -16.08 -3.43
CA ILE A 179 3.77 -15.28 -3.69
C ILE A 179 4.91 -16.18 -4.16
N ILE A 180 5.14 -17.31 -3.49
CA ILE A 180 6.21 -18.23 -3.85
C ILE A 180 5.94 -18.91 -5.19
N TRP A 181 4.68 -19.26 -5.49
CA TRP A 181 4.34 -19.96 -6.72
C TRP A 181 4.38 -19.05 -7.97
N ARG A 182 3.76 -17.88 -7.91
CA ARG A 182 3.63 -16.96 -9.07
C ARG A 182 3.78 -15.50 -8.62
N PRO A 183 4.99 -15.06 -8.22
CA PRO A 183 5.19 -13.74 -7.61
C PRO A 183 4.72 -12.60 -8.51
N ALA A 184 5.07 -12.62 -9.79
CA ALA A 184 4.72 -11.55 -10.74
C ALA A 184 3.19 -11.33 -10.86
N ILE A 185 2.40 -12.40 -10.87
CA ILE A 185 0.94 -12.32 -10.99
C ILE A 185 0.37 -11.76 -9.68
N VAL A 186 0.80 -12.30 -8.54
CA VAL A 186 0.33 -11.87 -7.21
C VAL A 186 0.66 -10.39 -6.97
N PHE A 187 1.87 -9.96 -7.31
CA PHE A 187 2.26 -8.56 -7.17
C PHE A 187 1.53 -7.62 -8.13
N SER A 188 1.13 -8.09 -9.33
CA SER A 188 0.25 -7.32 -10.22
C SER A 188 -1.14 -7.12 -9.60
N PHE A 189 -1.70 -8.15 -8.97
CA PHE A 189 -2.97 -8.03 -8.24
C PHE A 189 -2.84 -7.09 -7.03
N ILE A 190 -1.73 -7.17 -6.28
CA ILE A 190 -1.47 -6.24 -5.17
C ILE A 190 -1.40 -4.80 -5.67
N ALA A 191 -0.70 -4.54 -6.77
CA ALA A 191 -0.65 -3.20 -7.37
C ALA A 191 -2.04 -2.68 -7.75
N LEU A 192 -2.91 -3.52 -8.34
CA LEU A 192 -4.27 -3.13 -8.68
C LEU A 192 -5.13 -2.84 -7.44
N ILE A 193 -5.07 -3.71 -6.42
CA ILE A 193 -5.83 -3.54 -5.17
C ILE A 193 -5.41 -2.25 -4.47
N PHE A 194 -4.11 -2.00 -4.33
CA PHE A 194 -3.61 -0.78 -3.69
C PHE A 194 -3.94 0.48 -4.49
N SER A 195 -3.88 0.40 -5.83
CA SER A 195 -4.25 1.54 -6.69
C SER A 195 -5.70 1.94 -6.52
N PHE A 196 -6.60 0.95 -6.52
CA PHE A 196 -8.01 1.19 -6.30
C PHE A 196 -8.30 1.64 -4.86
N GLY A 197 -7.69 0.99 -3.87
CA GLY A 197 -7.84 1.31 -2.46
C GLY A 197 -7.42 2.75 -2.12
N PHE A 198 -6.25 3.18 -2.59
CA PHE A 198 -5.80 4.56 -2.37
C PHE A 198 -6.60 5.59 -3.16
N SER A 199 -7.06 5.26 -4.37
CA SER A 199 -8.00 6.09 -5.13
C SER A 199 -9.27 6.39 -4.33
N LEU A 200 -9.87 5.36 -3.74
CA LEU A 200 -11.07 5.49 -2.91
C LEU A 200 -10.79 6.30 -1.64
N LEU A 201 -9.71 5.96 -0.93
CA LEU A 201 -9.31 6.62 0.30
C LEU A 201 -9.03 8.11 0.12
N LEU A 202 -8.32 8.50 -0.94
CA LEU A 202 -8.06 9.91 -1.19
C LEU A 202 -9.35 10.63 -1.59
N SER A 203 -10.16 10.02 -2.45
CA SER A 203 -11.47 10.56 -2.84
C SER A 203 -12.39 10.80 -1.64
N SER A 204 -12.39 9.92 -0.63
CA SER A 204 -13.22 10.11 0.55
C SER A 204 -12.83 11.34 1.39
N HIS A 205 -11.57 11.78 1.29
CA HIS A 205 -11.03 12.95 2.02
C HIS A 205 -11.10 14.27 1.22
N TRP A 206 -11.97 14.34 0.22
CA TRP A 206 -12.17 15.54 -0.62
C TRP A 206 -12.41 16.83 0.21
N ALA A 207 -13.16 16.74 1.30
CA ALA A 207 -13.51 17.88 2.14
C ALA A 207 -12.29 18.45 2.88
N ASN A 208 -11.42 17.58 3.39
CA ASN A 208 -10.17 18.00 4.03
C ASN A 208 -9.25 18.72 3.03
N LEU A 209 -9.23 18.27 1.78
CA LEU A 209 -8.39 18.89 0.76
C LEU A 209 -8.91 20.28 0.38
N LEU A 210 -10.22 20.45 0.24
CA LEU A 210 -10.82 21.77 0.00
C LEU A 210 -10.52 22.75 1.13
N GLN A 211 -10.58 22.30 2.39
CA GLN A 211 -10.24 23.11 3.55
C GLN A 211 -8.75 23.47 3.59
N TYR A 212 -7.86 22.57 3.17
CA TYR A 212 -6.43 22.87 3.05
C TYR A 212 -6.14 24.00 2.07
N PHE A 213 -6.87 24.07 0.96
CA PHE A 213 -6.72 25.16 -0.02
C PHE A 213 -7.43 26.45 0.38
N ASN A 214 -8.45 26.36 1.25
CA ASN A 214 -9.23 27.51 1.72
C ASN A 214 -9.22 27.61 3.25
N PRO A 215 -8.05 27.73 3.90
CA PRO A 215 -7.98 27.79 5.36
C PRO A 215 -8.46 29.15 5.88
N THR A 216 -9.15 29.14 7.02
CA THR A 216 -9.55 30.35 7.75
C THR A 216 -8.67 30.53 8.99
N SER A 217 -8.11 31.74 9.18
CA SER A 217 -7.29 32.05 10.36
C SER A 217 -8.16 32.12 11.61
N PHE A 218 -7.68 31.54 12.71
CA PHE A 218 -8.31 31.71 14.02
C PHE A 218 -7.78 32.94 14.75
N ASN A 219 -6.67 33.53 14.27
CA ASN A 219 -5.95 34.63 14.91
C ASN A 219 -5.57 34.29 16.36
N GLN A 220 -5.33 33.00 16.61
CA GLN A 220 -4.91 32.45 17.89
C GLN A 220 -3.78 31.48 17.60
N THR A 221 -2.63 31.75 18.19
CA THR A 221 -1.42 30.94 18.04
C THR A 221 -1.25 30.04 19.24
N GLU A 222 -0.88 28.78 19.00
CA GLU A 222 -0.51 27.91 20.10
C GLU A 222 0.85 28.31 20.71
N PRO A 223 1.07 28.15 22.03
CA PRO A 223 2.23 28.73 22.70
C PRO A 223 3.57 28.02 22.46
N LEU A 224 3.57 26.77 22.01
CA LEU A 224 4.74 25.90 21.97
C LEU A 224 5.55 26.03 20.67
N LEU A 225 4.88 26.00 19.51
CA LEU A 225 5.47 26.08 18.18
C LEU A 225 5.14 27.41 17.47
N ASN A 226 4.39 28.29 18.14
CA ASN A 226 3.93 29.60 17.67
C ASN A 226 3.25 29.53 16.29
N ARG A 227 2.38 28.52 16.10
CA ARG A 227 1.58 28.33 14.88
C ARG A 227 0.12 28.69 15.13
N ASP A 228 -0.56 29.26 14.13
CA ASP A 228 -2.00 29.48 14.21
C ASP A 228 -2.74 28.13 14.27
N ILE A 229 -3.81 28.06 15.05
CA ILE A 229 -4.64 26.86 15.21
C ILE A 229 -5.13 26.31 13.86
N SER A 230 -5.34 27.18 12.85
CA SER A 230 -5.70 26.81 11.48
C SER A 230 -4.76 25.79 10.85
N PHE A 231 -3.46 25.81 11.18
CA PHE A 231 -2.50 24.82 10.71
C PHE A 231 -2.91 23.40 11.13
N TYR A 232 -3.33 23.24 12.37
CA TYR A 232 -3.64 21.94 12.96
C TYR A 232 -4.98 21.39 12.48
N ILE A 233 -5.94 22.27 12.19
CA ILE A 233 -7.28 21.86 11.75
C ILE A 233 -7.31 21.59 10.24
N PHE A 234 -6.64 22.43 9.43
CA PHE A 234 -6.77 22.37 7.97
C PHE A 234 -5.56 21.77 7.26
N SER A 235 -4.34 21.98 7.77
CA SER A 235 -3.11 21.55 7.08
C SER A 235 -2.57 20.21 7.58
N LEU A 236 -2.54 20.01 8.90
CA LEU A 236 -1.98 18.82 9.50
C LEU A 236 -2.70 17.52 9.07
N PRO A 237 -4.04 17.46 8.96
CA PRO A 237 -4.72 16.24 8.50
C PRO A 237 -4.33 15.84 7.07
N ILE A 238 -4.13 16.81 6.16
CA ILE A 238 -3.67 16.53 4.81
C ILE A 238 -2.22 16.07 4.80
N ALA A 239 -1.37 16.61 5.67
CA ALA A 239 0.00 16.12 5.82
C ALA A 239 0.04 14.66 6.29
N HIS A 240 -0.83 14.26 7.23
CA HIS A 240 -0.96 12.86 7.67
C HIS A 240 -1.54 11.96 6.58
N LEU A 241 -2.54 12.44 5.83
CA LEU A 241 -3.10 11.68 4.70
C LEU A 241 -2.03 11.40 3.64
N LEU A 242 -1.21 12.41 3.31
CA LEU A 242 -0.09 12.27 2.38
C LEU A 242 0.97 11.31 2.91
N GLU A 243 1.35 11.45 4.19
CA GLU A 243 2.31 10.55 4.84
C GLU A 243 1.84 9.10 4.81
N PHE A 244 0.58 8.83 5.19
CA PHE A 244 -0.01 7.50 5.17
C PHE A 244 0.02 6.88 3.77
N TRP A 245 -0.31 7.67 2.75
CA TRP A 245 -0.29 7.24 1.36
C TRP A 245 1.13 6.91 0.88
N LEU A 246 2.09 7.82 1.08
CA LEU A 246 3.49 7.63 0.69
C LEU A 246 4.13 6.45 1.41
N MET A 247 3.89 6.31 2.71
CA MET A 247 4.39 5.21 3.52
C MET A 247 3.93 3.87 2.95
N GLY A 248 2.63 3.73 2.67
CA GLY A 248 2.08 2.51 2.10
C GLY A 248 2.63 2.19 0.71
N LEU A 249 2.73 3.19 -0.17
CA LEU A 249 3.29 3.03 -1.52
C LEU A 249 4.75 2.58 -1.49
N PHE A 250 5.58 3.24 -0.68
CA PHE A 250 7.01 2.95 -0.63
C PHE A 250 7.29 1.64 0.08
N LEU A 251 6.54 1.31 1.14
CA LEU A 251 6.71 0.07 1.88
C LEU A 251 6.33 -1.14 1.03
N VAL A 252 5.15 -1.12 0.40
CA VAL A 252 4.71 -2.20 -0.49
C VAL A 252 5.64 -2.33 -1.69
N GLY A 253 5.99 -1.21 -2.34
CA GLY A 253 6.92 -1.21 -3.47
C GLY A 253 8.28 -1.81 -3.13
N PHE A 254 8.86 -1.43 -1.99
CA PHE A 254 10.14 -1.95 -1.52
C PHE A 254 10.10 -3.46 -1.24
N ILE A 255 9.10 -3.94 -0.50
CA ILE A 255 8.98 -5.36 -0.15
C ILE A 255 8.70 -6.21 -1.38
N THR A 256 7.79 -5.77 -2.26
CA THR A 256 7.48 -6.46 -3.51
C THR A 256 8.72 -6.58 -4.42
N CYS A 257 9.46 -5.49 -4.64
CA CYS A 257 10.67 -5.54 -5.48
C CYS A 257 11.75 -6.43 -4.87
N SER A 258 11.93 -6.37 -3.54
CA SER A 258 12.86 -7.23 -2.81
C SER A 258 12.52 -8.72 -2.98
N LEU A 259 11.24 -9.07 -2.83
CA LEU A 259 10.76 -10.44 -3.03
C LEU A 259 10.93 -10.91 -4.48
N ILE A 260 10.64 -10.07 -5.49
CA ILE A 260 10.88 -10.42 -6.91
C ILE A 260 12.34 -10.80 -7.13
N TYR A 261 13.27 -9.98 -6.64
CA TYR A 261 14.69 -10.25 -6.82
C TYR A 261 15.17 -11.50 -6.07
N LEU A 262 14.74 -11.69 -4.82
CA LEU A 262 15.08 -12.88 -4.03
C LEU A 262 14.52 -14.18 -4.62
N LEU A 263 13.32 -14.13 -5.19
CA LEU A 263 12.66 -15.28 -5.82
C LEU A 263 13.14 -15.55 -7.27
N SER A 264 13.87 -14.61 -7.88
CA SER A 264 14.34 -14.73 -9.26
C SER A 264 15.42 -15.81 -9.46
N GLY A 265 15.67 -16.20 -10.71
CA GLY A 265 16.75 -17.11 -11.07
C GLY A 265 16.65 -18.54 -10.55
N ASN A 266 15.43 -18.99 -10.19
CA ASN A 266 15.19 -20.27 -9.51
C ASN A 266 15.97 -20.42 -8.19
N SER A 267 16.22 -19.30 -7.49
CA SER A 267 17.05 -19.28 -6.26
C SER A 267 16.55 -20.23 -5.17
N LEU A 268 15.23 -20.37 -5.00
CA LEU A 268 14.64 -21.34 -4.07
C LEU A 268 14.87 -22.79 -4.50
N SER A 269 14.65 -23.11 -5.78
CA SER A 269 14.84 -24.47 -6.31
C SER A 269 16.30 -24.91 -6.32
N GLN A 270 17.22 -23.97 -6.51
CA GLN A 270 18.67 -24.21 -6.47
C GLN A 270 19.25 -24.11 -5.05
N GLY A 271 18.44 -23.72 -4.06
CA GLY A 271 18.83 -23.58 -2.66
C GLY A 271 19.95 -22.56 -2.40
N ARG A 272 20.14 -21.60 -3.31
CA ARG A 272 21.18 -20.58 -3.19
C ARG A 272 20.75 -19.30 -3.88
N PHE A 273 21.06 -18.17 -3.26
CA PHE A 273 20.94 -16.85 -3.88
C PHE A 273 22.33 -16.21 -4.00
N PRO A 274 22.77 -15.82 -5.22
CA PRO A 274 24.17 -15.51 -5.50
C PRO A 274 24.59 -14.08 -5.09
N SER A 275 23.67 -13.25 -4.58
CA SER A 275 23.73 -11.79 -4.33
C SER A 275 22.99 -10.94 -5.36
N PHE A 276 22.67 -9.70 -4.96
CA PHE A 276 22.01 -8.70 -5.83
C PHE A 276 23.01 -8.12 -6.85
N SER A 277 22.58 -7.98 -8.10
CA SER A 277 23.36 -7.30 -9.14
C SER A 277 23.44 -5.78 -8.89
N GLN A 278 24.40 -5.09 -9.51
CA GLN A 278 24.55 -3.63 -9.37
C GLN A 278 23.26 -2.85 -9.72
N PRO A 279 22.54 -3.16 -10.82
CA PRO A 279 21.24 -2.54 -11.10
C PRO A 279 20.18 -2.83 -10.03
N GLN A 280 20.10 -4.07 -9.54
CA GLN A 280 19.15 -4.45 -8.47
C GLN A 280 19.43 -3.68 -7.17
N GLN A 281 20.72 -3.56 -6.79
CA GLN A 281 21.13 -2.79 -5.60
C GLN A 281 20.75 -1.32 -5.73
N ARG A 282 21.05 -0.66 -6.87
CA ARG A 282 20.69 0.74 -7.10
C ARG A 282 19.18 0.98 -7.00
N HIS A 283 18.39 0.08 -7.60
CA HIS A 283 16.94 0.15 -7.52
C HIS A 283 16.44 0.02 -6.07
N LEU A 284 16.90 -1.02 -5.35
CA LEU A 284 16.52 -1.23 -3.94
C LEU A 284 16.98 -0.09 -3.03
N HIS A 285 18.16 0.49 -3.24
CA HIS A 285 18.62 1.64 -2.47
C HIS A 285 17.79 2.89 -2.73
N GLY A 286 17.36 3.12 -3.97
CA GLY A 286 16.42 4.21 -4.29
C GLY A 286 15.08 4.03 -3.57
N LEU A 287 14.50 2.83 -3.63
CA LEU A 287 13.26 2.50 -2.93
C LEU A 287 13.41 2.62 -1.40
N ALA A 288 14.52 2.11 -0.85
CA ALA A 288 14.81 2.23 0.58
C ALA A 288 15.00 3.69 1.00
N GLY A 289 15.66 4.52 0.19
CA GLY A 289 15.81 5.94 0.45
C GLY A 289 14.48 6.68 0.54
N LEU A 290 13.55 6.38 -0.37
CA LEU A 290 12.19 6.94 -0.35
C LEU A 290 11.38 6.44 0.85
N LEU A 291 11.50 5.16 1.21
CA LEU A 291 10.92 4.62 2.43
C LEU A 291 11.44 5.35 3.68
N MET A 292 12.77 5.53 3.78
CA MET A 292 13.40 6.26 4.89
C MET A 292 12.98 7.73 4.92
N PHE A 293 12.82 8.37 3.76
CA PHE A 293 12.27 9.72 3.66
C PHE A 293 10.85 9.80 4.22
N SER A 294 9.97 8.84 3.88
CA SER A 294 8.62 8.77 4.44
C SER A 294 8.64 8.56 5.97
N CYS A 295 9.53 7.69 6.47
CA CYS A 295 9.75 7.54 7.91
C CYS A 295 10.17 8.86 8.58
N ALA A 296 11.11 9.58 7.98
CA ALA A 296 11.57 10.87 8.50
C ALA A 296 10.45 11.91 8.51
N MET A 297 9.65 11.96 7.43
CA MET A 297 8.47 12.83 7.34
C MET A 297 7.46 12.52 8.44
N ARG A 298 7.18 11.23 8.70
CA ARG A 298 6.30 10.78 9.78
C ARG A 298 6.77 11.26 11.16
N TYR A 299 8.03 11.03 11.50
CA TYR A 299 8.60 11.49 12.77
C TYR A 299 8.62 13.02 12.88
N TRP A 300 8.83 13.71 11.76
CA TRP A 300 8.76 15.17 11.73
C TRP A 300 7.33 15.68 11.97
N LEU A 301 6.30 15.00 11.45
CA LEU A 301 4.90 15.36 11.72
C LEU A 301 4.47 15.04 13.15
N ALA A 302 4.95 13.94 13.73
CA ALA A 302 4.61 13.52 15.10
C ALA A 302 4.91 14.60 16.17
N ARG A 303 5.82 15.54 15.92
CA ARG A 303 6.08 16.67 16.83
C ARG A 303 4.85 17.56 17.06
N TYR A 304 3.98 17.68 16.05
CA TYR A 304 2.77 18.49 16.12
C TYR A 304 1.67 17.79 16.91
N GLU A 305 1.75 16.47 17.04
CA GLU A 305 0.78 15.66 17.78
C GLU A 305 0.98 15.71 19.30
N LEU A 306 2.14 16.17 19.76
CA LEU A 306 2.44 16.31 21.20
C LEU A 306 1.41 17.18 21.94
N LEU A 307 0.82 18.16 21.26
CA LEU A 307 -0.24 19.01 21.81
C LEU A 307 -1.56 18.28 22.07
N TYR A 308 -1.76 17.11 21.45
CA TYR A 308 -2.92 16.24 21.64
C TYR A 308 -2.67 15.10 22.63
N SER A 309 -1.45 14.96 23.16
CA SER A 309 -1.12 13.91 24.11
C SER A 309 -1.93 14.08 25.40
N THR A 310 -2.80 13.11 25.69
CA THR A 310 -3.56 13.05 26.94
C THR A 310 -2.70 12.63 28.14
N GLU A 311 -1.49 12.12 27.90
CA GLU A 311 -0.59 11.66 28.96
C GLU A 311 0.30 12.78 29.52
N GLY A 312 0.21 14.00 28.99
CA GLY A 312 1.09 15.10 29.36
C GLY A 312 2.55 14.84 28.99
N VAL A 313 3.44 15.75 29.41
CA VAL A 313 4.89 15.54 29.43
C VAL A 313 5.32 15.39 30.88
#